data_AF-A0A1I2QRX1-F1
#
_entry.id   AF-A0A1I2QRX1-F1
#
_cell.length_a   1.000
_cell.length_b   1.000
_cell.length_c   1.000
_cell.angle_alpha   90.00
_cell.angle_beta   90.00
_cell.angle_gamma   90.00
#
_symmetry.space_group_name_H-M   'P 1'
#
loop_
_entity.id
_entity.type
_entity.pdbx_description
1 polymer ?
#
loop_
_entity_poly.entity_id
_entity_poly.type
_entity_poly.pdbx_seq_one_letter_code
_entity_poly.pdbx_strand_id
1 'polypeptide(L)'
;MSRLRHYPLRIHQGWTLETNYFMDCDPETVPPDNELRWFDVFSKEILLFFYNEKYALDLGWWPEADPKGEFILDLVTYKDFEPLLTIETRNLHEVADAIDKITWGVSQGILPSSDPTFSLEQITPSLQLQPLKIYHAWKIEKNRFIEMDWETADPQEMREYLTDDLLLLKHAFDSSIQIHLGWEPAGDPQGRFVLEKFKPADKKRPHRVYSTRSVEEVVDWIEKACIGEM
;
A
#
# COMPACT_ATOMS: atom_id res chain seq x y z
N MET A 1 -4.11 -13.84 -22.92
CA MET A 1 -4.62 -13.44 -21.59
C MET A 1 -3.61 -12.51 -20.97
N SER A 2 -4.01 -11.32 -20.52
CA SER A 2 -3.12 -10.44 -19.76
C SER A 2 -2.65 -11.17 -18.49
N ARG A 3 -1.38 -11.01 -18.14
CA ARG A 3 -0.82 -11.51 -16.88
C ARG A 3 -1.46 -10.71 -15.75
N LEU A 4 -2.09 -11.39 -14.78
CA LEU A 4 -2.61 -10.76 -13.57
C LEU A 4 -1.49 -10.00 -12.86
N ARG A 5 -1.82 -8.85 -12.30
CA ARG A 5 -0.91 -8.00 -11.53
C ARG A 5 -1.63 -7.58 -10.26
N HIS A 6 -0.89 -7.39 -9.18
CA HIS A 6 -1.43 -6.76 -7.98
C HIS A 6 -2.01 -5.39 -8.30
N TYR A 7 -3.11 -5.07 -7.64
CA TYR A 7 -3.67 -3.74 -7.66
C TYR A 7 -2.77 -2.80 -6.83
N PRO A 8 -2.41 -1.61 -7.34
CA PRO A 8 -1.54 -0.69 -6.63
C PRO A 8 -2.31 0.01 -5.50
N LEU A 9 -1.72 0.07 -4.29
CA LEU A 9 -2.38 0.57 -3.09
C LEU A 9 -1.65 1.78 -2.49
N ARG A 10 -2.42 2.69 -1.88
CA ARG A 10 -1.91 3.81 -1.08
C ARG A 10 -1.94 3.40 0.40
N ILE A 11 -0.80 2.98 0.92
CA ILE A 11 -0.70 2.43 2.28
C ILE A 11 0.09 3.39 3.15
N HIS A 12 -0.55 3.87 4.22
CA HIS A 12 0.07 4.76 5.19
C HIS A 12 1.07 4.03 6.10
N GLN A 13 1.93 4.79 6.76
CA GLN A 13 2.98 4.25 7.62
C GLN A 13 2.45 3.48 8.84
N GLY A 14 3.28 2.58 9.36
CA GLY A 14 3.02 1.77 10.55
C GLY A 14 2.37 0.41 10.27
N TRP A 15 1.90 0.19 9.04
CA TRP A 15 1.29 -1.07 8.62
C TRP A 15 2.33 -2.10 8.17
N THR A 16 2.09 -3.36 8.49
CA THR A 16 2.86 -4.52 8.01
C THR A 16 1.96 -5.37 7.14
N LEU A 17 2.41 -5.65 5.92
CA LEU A 17 1.66 -6.45 4.97
C LEU A 17 2.03 -7.92 5.13
N GLU A 18 1.09 -8.72 5.66
CA GLU A 18 1.26 -10.16 5.85
C GLU A 18 0.96 -10.92 4.56
N THR A 19 -0.19 -10.61 3.95
CA THR A 19 -0.66 -11.27 2.72
C THR A 19 -1.18 -10.22 1.75
N ASN A 20 -0.82 -10.33 0.46
CA ASN A 20 -1.42 -9.53 -0.59
C ASN A 20 -1.57 -10.34 -1.89
N TYR A 21 -2.81 -10.65 -2.22
CA TYR A 21 -3.29 -11.21 -3.47
C TYR A 21 -4.36 -10.34 -4.10
N PHE A 22 -4.50 -9.08 -3.68
CA PHE A 22 -5.45 -8.15 -4.27
C PHE A 22 -5.00 -7.79 -5.68
N MET A 23 -5.65 -8.39 -6.68
CA MET A 23 -5.29 -8.25 -8.09
C MET A 23 -6.09 -7.14 -8.78
N ASP A 24 -5.49 -6.53 -9.80
CA ASP A 24 -6.16 -5.65 -10.75
C ASP A 24 -7.04 -6.49 -11.71
N CYS A 25 -8.18 -6.91 -11.18
CA CYS A 25 -9.14 -7.77 -11.84
C CYS A 25 -10.56 -7.36 -11.43
N ASP A 26 -11.26 -6.65 -12.32
CA ASP A 26 -12.64 -6.25 -12.10
C ASP A 26 -13.59 -7.46 -12.19
N PRO A 27 -14.31 -7.80 -11.09
CA PRO A 27 -15.24 -8.93 -11.08
C PRO A 27 -16.34 -8.80 -12.16
N GLU A 28 -16.73 -7.59 -12.54
CA GLU A 28 -17.76 -7.36 -13.57
C GLU A 28 -17.28 -7.73 -14.98
N THR A 29 -15.97 -7.88 -15.17
CA THR A 29 -15.37 -8.28 -16.46
C THR A 29 -15.10 -9.78 -16.55
N VAL A 30 -15.30 -10.53 -15.46
CA VAL A 30 -15.05 -11.97 -15.41
C VAL A 30 -16.32 -12.74 -15.79
N PRO A 31 -16.29 -13.59 -16.83
CA PRO A 31 -17.44 -14.43 -17.16
C PRO A 31 -17.82 -15.35 -15.97
N PRO A 32 -19.12 -15.50 -15.64
CA PRO A 32 -19.55 -16.34 -14.52
C PRO A 32 -19.17 -17.83 -14.64
N ASP A 33 -18.94 -18.32 -15.86
CA ASP A 33 -18.51 -19.69 -16.17
C ASP A 33 -16.98 -19.87 -16.18
N ASN A 34 -16.22 -18.81 -15.95
CA ASN A 34 -14.77 -18.86 -15.83
C ASN A 34 -14.33 -19.27 -14.42
N GLU A 35 -14.61 -20.52 -14.04
CA GLU A 35 -14.33 -21.08 -12.71
C GLU A 35 -12.88 -20.83 -12.27
N LEU A 36 -11.91 -21.04 -13.16
CA LEU A 36 -10.49 -20.85 -12.85
C LEU A 36 -10.19 -19.42 -12.41
N ARG A 37 -10.74 -18.40 -13.09
CA ARG A 37 -10.51 -17.00 -12.71
C ARG A 37 -11.16 -16.68 -11.36
N TRP A 38 -12.36 -17.19 -11.10
CA TRP A 38 -13.04 -16.98 -9.82
C TRP A 38 -12.27 -17.61 -8.67
N PHE A 39 -11.78 -18.84 -8.82
CA PHE A 39 -10.97 -19.52 -7.81
C PHE A 39 -9.59 -18.87 -7.59
N ASP A 40 -8.91 -18.42 -8.65
CA ASP A 40 -7.54 -17.90 -8.55
C ASP A 40 -7.46 -16.49 -7.94
N VAL A 41 -8.53 -15.69 -8.04
CA VAL A 41 -8.50 -14.26 -7.69
C VAL A 41 -9.42 -13.91 -6.52
N PHE A 42 -10.56 -14.56 -6.41
CA PHE A 42 -11.63 -14.17 -5.50
C PHE A 42 -11.75 -15.18 -4.34
N SER A 43 -10.68 -15.27 -3.54
CA SER A 43 -10.57 -16.11 -2.34
C SER A 43 -11.12 -15.42 -1.10
N LYS A 44 -11.24 -16.14 0.02
CA LYS A 44 -11.53 -15.54 1.33
C LYS A 44 -10.36 -14.77 1.93
N GLU A 45 -9.14 -15.10 1.51
CA GLU A 45 -7.89 -14.55 2.05
C GLU A 45 -7.18 -13.78 0.92
N ILE A 46 -7.63 -12.55 0.66
CA ILE A 46 -7.08 -11.71 -0.42
C ILE A 46 -5.97 -10.84 0.13
N LEU A 47 -6.18 -10.15 1.25
CA LEU A 47 -5.18 -9.23 1.78
C LEU A 47 -5.29 -9.11 3.31
N LEU A 48 -4.15 -9.04 3.98
CA LEU A 48 -4.07 -8.89 5.42
C LEU A 48 -2.95 -7.92 5.80
N PHE A 49 -3.32 -6.83 6.48
CA PHE A 49 -2.38 -5.92 7.12
C PHE A 49 -2.46 -5.99 8.64
N PHE A 50 -1.37 -5.70 9.31
CA PHE A 50 -1.31 -5.48 10.76
C PHE A 50 -0.80 -4.10 11.12
N TYR A 51 -1.40 -3.47 12.12
CA TYR A 51 -0.96 -2.20 12.69
C TYR A 51 -0.64 -2.36 14.19
N ASN A 52 0.65 -2.31 14.52
CA ASN A 52 1.18 -2.30 15.89
C ASN A 52 0.55 -3.34 16.84
N GLU A 53 0.26 -4.56 16.37
CA GLU A 53 -0.39 -5.64 17.15
C GLU A 53 -1.72 -5.21 17.81
N LYS A 54 -2.35 -4.15 17.28
CA LYS A 54 -3.58 -3.57 17.82
C LYS A 54 -4.75 -3.85 16.91
N TYR A 55 -4.55 -3.64 15.61
CA TYR A 55 -5.57 -3.82 14.58
C TYR A 55 -5.04 -4.66 13.43
N ALA A 56 -5.95 -5.31 12.74
CA ALA A 56 -5.70 -5.88 11.43
C ALA A 56 -6.70 -5.30 10.41
N LEU A 57 -6.30 -5.24 9.15
CA LEU A 57 -7.18 -4.92 8.03
C LEU A 57 -7.20 -6.14 7.13
N ASP A 58 -8.34 -6.83 7.09
CA ASP A 58 -8.54 -8.10 6.41
C ASP A 58 -9.49 -7.91 5.22
N LEU A 59 -9.14 -8.48 4.08
CA LEU A 59 -9.92 -8.41 2.84
C LEU A 59 -10.11 -9.81 2.29
N GLY A 60 -11.36 -10.14 2.00
CA GLY A 60 -11.75 -11.37 1.33
C GLY A 60 -12.87 -11.14 0.32
N TRP A 61 -13.15 -12.17 -0.46
CA TRP A 61 -14.33 -12.27 -1.32
C TRP A 61 -15.31 -13.29 -0.75
N TRP A 62 -16.58 -12.91 -0.60
CA TRP A 62 -17.61 -13.76 -0.03
C TRP A 62 -18.92 -13.75 -0.83
N PRO A 63 -19.53 -14.93 -1.10
CA PRO A 63 -18.98 -16.27 -0.91
C PRO A 63 -17.77 -16.51 -1.82
N GLU A 64 -16.81 -17.29 -1.33
CA GLU A 64 -15.56 -17.59 -2.05
C GLU A 64 -15.81 -18.12 -3.47
N ALA A 65 -15.09 -17.55 -4.43
CA ALA A 65 -15.19 -17.85 -5.85
C ALA A 65 -16.62 -17.76 -6.46
N ASP A 66 -17.60 -17.21 -5.74
CA ASP A 66 -18.94 -17.02 -6.27
C ASP A 66 -18.97 -15.76 -7.16
N PRO A 67 -19.36 -15.87 -8.45
CA PRO A 67 -19.50 -14.70 -9.33
C PRO A 67 -20.43 -13.61 -8.80
N LYS A 68 -21.33 -13.95 -7.86
CA LYS A 68 -22.27 -13.04 -7.19
C LYS A 68 -21.80 -12.58 -5.81
N GLY A 69 -20.62 -13.01 -5.36
CA GLY A 69 -20.04 -12.55 -4.10
C GLY A 69 -19.61 -11.08 -4.14
N GLU A 70 -18.97 -10.62 -3.08
CA GLU A 70 -18.45 -9.26 -2.99
C GLU A 70 -17.20 -9.21 -2.12
N PHE A 71 -16.43 -8.14 -2.25
CA PHE A 71 -15.34 -7.87 -1.34
C PHE A 71 -15.90 -7.48 0.02
N ILE A 72 -15.35 -8.11 1.06
CA ILE A 72 -15.59 -7.78 2.46
C ILE A 72 -14.25 -7.30 3.02
N LEU A 73 -14.17 -6.02 3.36
CA LEU A 73 -13.00 -5.38 3.97
C LEU A 73 -13.31 -5.05 5.43
N ASP A 74 -12.61 -5.71 6.35
CA ASP A 74 -12.81 -5.57 7.79
C ASP A 74 -11.59 -4.94 8.46
N LEU A 75 -11.80 -3.82 9.16
CA LEU A 75 -10.90 -3.39 10.22
C LEU A 75 -11.27 -4.16 11.49
N VAL A 76 -10.37 -4.97 12.01
CA VAL A 76 -10.63 -5.85 13.15
C VAL A 76 -9.63 -5.62 14.29
N THR A 77 -9.97 -6.10 15.49
CA THR A 77 -8.99 -6.20 16.58
C THR A 77 -7.95 -7.27 16.28
N TYR A 78 -6.68 -7.00 16.59
CA TYR A 78 -5.59 -7.94 16.28
C TYR A 78 -5.73 -9.28 17.02
N LYS A 79 -6.19 -9.25 18.26
CA LYS A 79 -6.18 -10.42 19.14
C LYS A 79 -7.29 -11.42 18.83
N ASP A 80 -8.50 -10.91 18.63
CA ASP A 80 -9.71 -11.72 18.61
C ASP A 80 -10.46 -11.61 17.26
N PHE A 81 -9.94 -10.82 16.30
CA PHE A 81 -10.55 -10.56 14.98
C PHE A 81 -11.99 -10.04 15.09
N GLU A 82 -12.30 -9.28 16.14
CA GLU A 82 -13.61 -8.65 16.29
C GLU A 82 -13.73 -7.48 15.30
N PRO A 83 -14.80 -7.41 14.48
CA PRO A 83 -14.98 -6.35 13.51
C PRO A 83 -15.27 -5.01 14.19
N LEU A 84 -14.55 -3.98 13.74
CA LEU A 84 -14.66 -2.59 14.18
C LEU A 84 -15.28 -1.71 13.10
N LEU A 85 -15.06 -2.07 11.83
CA LEU A 85 -15.64 -1.45 10.64
C LEU A 85 -15.63 -2.49 9.52
N THR A 86 -16.74 -2.61 8.80
CA THR A 86 -16.89 -3.50 7.64
C THR A 86 -17.33 -2.67 6.44
N ILE A 87 -16.69 -2.89 5.29
CA ILE A 87 -17.09 -2.36 4.00
C ILE A 87 -17.37 -3.54 3.07
N GLU A 88 -18.56 -3.53 2.46
CA GLU A 88 -19.00 -4.55 1.50
C GLU A 88 -19.18 -3.87 0.14
N THR A 89 -18.48 -4.35 -0.88
CA THR A 89 -18.60 -3.79 -2.24
C THR A 89 -18.10 -4.76 -3.29
N ARG A 90 -18.61 -4.66 -4.52
CA ARG A 90 -18.05 -5.34 -5.70
C ARG A 90 -17.04 -4.49 -6.46
N ASN A 91 -16.94 -3.21 -6.12
CA ASN A 91 -16.09 -2.25 -6.81
C ASN A 91 -14.68 -2.24 -6.20
N LEU A 92 -13.72 -2.77 -6.93
CA LEU A 92 -12.32 -2.84 -6.50
C LEU A 92 -11.72 -1.44 -6.21
N HIS A 93 -12.20 -0.38 -6.87
CA HIS A 93 -11.71 0.98 -6.62
C HIS A 93 -12.21 1.52 -5.28
N GLU A 94 -13.43 1.16 -4.87
CA GLU A 94 -13.96 1.47 -3.53
C GLU A 94 -13.19 0.73 -2.44
N VAL A 95 -12.78 -0.52 -2.69
CA VAL A 95 -11.88 -1.25 -1.77
C VAL A 95 -10.55 -0.51 -1.61
N ALA A 96 -9.93 -0.08 -2.72
CA ALA A 96 -8.65 0.63 -2.67
C ALA A 96 -8.75 1.99 -1.96
N ASP A 97 -9.83 2.75 -2.20
CA ASP A 97 -10.12 4.01 -1.50
C ASP A 97 -10.37 3.77 0.00
N ALA A 98 -11.10 2.71 0.34
CA ALA A 98 -11.32 2.33 1.74
C ALA A 98 -10.02 1.95 2.45
N ILE A 99 -9.13 1.19 1.80
CA ILE A 99 -7.79 0.87 2.34
C ILE A 99 -6.98 2.15 2.61
N ASP A 100 -6.96 3.11 1.69
CA ASP A 100 -6.26 4.39 1.88
C ASP A 100 -6.80 5.14 3.11
N LYS A 101 -8.12 5.33 3.17
CA LYS A 101 -8.81 6.03 4.28
C LYS A 101 -8.63 5.31 5.61
N ILE A 102 -8.75 3.98 5.65
CA ILE A 102 -8.61 3.21 6.89
C ILE A 102 -7.16 3.25 7.38
N THR A 103 -6.20 3.00 6.49
CA THR A 103 -4.78 2.99 6.89
C THR A 103 -4.32 4.36 7.36
N TRP A 104 -4.79 5.44 6.72
CA TRP A 104 -4.57 6.81 7.20
C TRP A 104 -5.26 7.06 8.54
N GLY A 105 -6.56 6.80 8.63
CA GLY A 105 -7.37 7.09 9.83
C GLY A 105 -6.84 6.39 11.07
N VAL A 106 -6.39 5.14 10.95
CA VAL A 106 -5.73 4.41 12.05
C VAL A 106 -4.38 5.03 12.41
N SER A 107 -3.57 5.43 11.41
CA SER A 107 -2.27 6.08 11.66
C SER A 107 -2.41 7.42 12.39
N GLN A 108 -3.53 8.12 12.18
CA GLN A 108 -3.85 9.39 12.84
C GLN A 108 -4.56 9.21 14.19
N GLY A 109 -4.91 7.97 14.57
CA GLY A 109 -5.70 7.70 15.77
C GLY A 109 -7.17 8.13 15.68
N ILE A 110 -7.68 8.35 14.46
CA ILE A 110 -9.10 8.64 14.17
C ILE A 110 -9.91 7.34 14.18
N LEU A 111 -9.32 6.25 13.68
CA LEU A 111 -9.94 4.93 13.65
C LEU A 111 -9.34 3.97 14.68
N PRO A 112 -10.17 3.06 15.25
CA PRO A 112 -11.62 2.98 15.11
C PRO A 112 -12.32 4.16 15.81
N SER A 113 -13.44 4.61 15.26
CA SER A 113 -14.26 5.68 15.85
C SER A 113 -15.24 5.11 16.87
N SER A 114 -15.44 5.81 17.98
CA SER A 114 -16.51 5.51 18.94
C SER A 114 -17.84 6.19 18.60
N ASP A 115 -17.87 7.04 17.57
CA ASP A 115 -19.06 7.76 17.14
C ASP A 115 -19.95 6.83 16.29
N PRO A 116 -21.20 6.54 16.72
CA PRO A 116 -22.11 5.68 15.97
C PRO A 116 -22.60 6.29 14.64
N THR A 117 -22.35 7.58 14.42
CA THR A 117 -22.67 8.29 13.16
C THR A 117 -21.47 8.46 12.24
N PHE A 118 -20.31 7.92 12.63
CA PHE A 118 -19.10 7.96 11.83
C PHE A 118 -19.33 7.29 10.47
N SER A 119 -18.80 7.93 9.42
CA SER A 119 -18.74 7.37 8.07
C SER A 119 -17.34 7.52 7.52
N LEU A 120 -16.88 6.51 6.78
CA LEU A 120 -15.57 6.57 6.12
C LEU A 120 -15.47 7.72 5.11
N GLU A 121 -16.60 8.22 4.58
CA GLU A 121 -16.66 9.40 3.72
C GLU A 121 -16.19 10.69 4.41
N GLN A 122 -16.18 10.73 5.75
CA GLN A 122 -15.67 11.86 6.53
C GLN A 122 -14.14 11.86 6.60
N ILE A 123 -13.50 10.75 6.23
CA ILE A 123 -12.05 10.63 6.19
C ILE A 123 -11.54 11.00 4.80
N THR A 124 -10.70 12.03 4.77
CA THR A 124 -9.93 12.42 3.60
C THR A 124 -8.46 12.51 4.00
N PRO A 125 -7.58 11.61 3.52
CA PRO A 125 -6.15 11.75 3.71
C PRO A 125 -5.68 13.13 3.26
N SER A 126 -4.89 13.80 4.10
CA SER A 126 -4.43 15.17 3.82
C SER A 126 -3.54 15.28 2.59
N LEU A 127 -2.87 14.19 2.23
CA LEU A 127 -2.00 14.06 1.06
C LEU A 127 -2.28 12.71 0.41
N GLN A 128 -2.33 12.67 -0.91
CA GLN A 128 -2.46 11.42 -1.65
C GLN A 128 -1.10 10.79 -1.83
N LEU A 129 -0.93 9.55 -1.38
CA LEU A 129 0.30 8.79 -1.58
C LEU A 129 0.37 8.23 -3.01
N GLN A 130 1.58 7.98 -3.50
CA GLN A 130 1.79 7.21 -4.73
C GLN A 130 1.29 5.78 -4.51
N PRO A 131 0.51 5.23 -5.46
CA PRO A 131 -0.01 3.88 -5.35
C PRO A 131 1.10 2.89 -5.75
N LEU A 132 1.37 1.91 -4.88
CA LEU A 132 2.47 0.96 -5.07
C LEU A 132 1.93 -0.48 -5.05
N LYS A 133 2.45 -1.34 -5.94
CA LYS A 133 2.27 -2.79 -5.80
C LYS A 133 3.27 -3.34 -4.79
N ILE A 134 2.86 -3.39 -3.53
CA ILE A 134 3.69 -3.95 -2.46
C ILE A 134 3.30 -5.41 -2.26
N TYR A 135 4.30 -6.30 -2.29
CA TYR A 135 4.12 -7.73 -2.06
C TYR A 135 4.14 -8.02 -0.55
N HIS A 136 3.75 -9.24 -0.17
CA HIS A 136 3.79 -9.68 1.22
C HIS A 136 5.16 -9.49 1.89
N ALA A 137 5.19 -9.53 3.22
CA ALA A 137 6.38 -9.46 4.06
C ALA A 137 7.11 -8.10 4.06
N TRP A 138 6.39 -7.00 3.85
CA TRP A 138 6.94 -5.65 3.96
C TRP A 138 6.22 -4.83 5.03
N LYS A 139 7.01 -4.22 5.91
CA LYS A 139 6.57 -3.19 6.83
C LYS A 139 6.80 -1.82 6.21
N ILE A 140 5.73 -1.02 6.12
CA ILE A 140 5.78 0.37 5.73
C ILE A 140 6.18 1.20 6.96
N GLU A 141 7.48 1.36 7.20
CA GLU A 141 7.97 2.12 8.35
C GLU A 141 7.69 3.62 8.19
N LYS A 142 7.84 4.13 6.97
CA LYS A 142 7.56 5.50 6.59
C LYS A 142 7.01 5.55 5.18
N ASN A 143 6.00 6.38 4.93
CA ASN A 143 5.52 6.67 3.59
C ASN A 143 5.02 8.13 3.50
N ARG A 144 5.79 8.96 2.81
CA ARG A 144 5.51 10.35 2.41
C ARG A 144 5.71 10.53 0.90
N PHE A 145 5.79 9.43 0.15
CA PHE A 145 5.94 9.49 -1.29
C PHE A 145 4.57 9.82 -1.89
N ILE A 146 4.30 11.11 -2.08
CA ILE A 146 2.98 11.63 -2.49
C ILE A 146 2.83 11.76 -4.00
N GLU A 147 1.60 11.80 -4.47
CA GLU A 147 1.26 12.24 -5.82
C GLU A 147 1.45 13.74 -5.93
N MET A 148 2.43 14.15 -6.73
CA MET A 148 2.75 15.53 -6.99
C MET A 148 3.46 15.62 -8.34
N ASP A 149 3.11 16.63 -9.13
CA ASP A 149 3.84 16.94 -10.35
C ASP A 149 5.07 17.79 -9.99
N TRP A 150 6.18 17.12 -9.70
CA TRP A 150 7.42 17.77 -9.27
C TRP A 150 8.08 18.63 -10.35
N GLU A 151 7.65 18.53 -11.62
CA GLU A 151 8.14 19.40 -12.68
C GLU A 151 7.47 20.78 -12.64
N THR A 152 6.25 20.87 -12.11
CA THR A 152 5.45 22.09 -12.11
C THR A 152 5.05 22.58 -10.71
N ALA A 153 5.32 21.80 -9.66
CA ALA A 153 5.02 22.15 -8.27
C ALA A 153 5.69 23.46 -7.83
N ASP A 154 5.05 24.15 -6.88
CA ASP A 154 5.62 25.35 -6.29
C ASP A 154 6.93 25.03 -5.53
N PRO A 155 8.00 25.82 -5.69
CA PRO A 155 9.28 25.54 -5.02
C PRO A 155 9.19 25.45 -3.49
N GLN A 156 8.22 26.11 -2.85
CA GLN A 156 7.99 26.01 -1.42
C GLN A 156 7.36 24.67 -1.05
N GLU A 157 6.38 24.19 -1.81
CA GLU A 157 5.80 22.86 -1.64
C GLU A 157 6.87 21.77 -1.86
N MET A 158 7.72 21.94 -2.89
CA MET A 158 8.86 21.04 -3.11
C MET A 158 9.77 20.99 -1.88
N ARG A 159 10.11 22.14 -1.28
CA ARG A 159 10.93 22.17 -0.06
C ARG A 159 10.29 21.48 1.15
N GLU A 160 8.98 21.47 1.23
CA GLU A 160 8.23 20.87 2.34
C GLU A 160 8.09 19.34 2.21
N TYR A 161 7.83 18.87 0.99
CA TYR A 161 7.47 17.48 0.74
C TYR A 161 8.59 16.62 0.16
N LEU A 162 9.51 17.19 -0.62
CA LEU A 162 10.64 16.45 -1.19
C LEU A 162 11.83 16.40 -0.23
N THR A 163 11.75 15.51 0.76
CA THR A 163 12.84 15.28 1.72
C THR A 163 13.72 14.10 1.33
N ASP A 164 14.84 13.94 2.02
CA ASP A 164 15.74 12.78 1.90
C ASP A 164 15.13 11.46 2.41
N ASP A 165 13.97 11.51 3.07
CA ASP A 165 13.32 10.32 3.65
C ASP A 165 11.82 10.31 3.28
N LEU A 166 11.51 9.81 2.08
CA LEU A 166 10.17 9.71 1.50
C LEU A 166 9.51 8.37 1.75
N LEU A 167 10.23 7.26 1.59
CA LEU A 167 9.70 5.91 1.81
C LEU A 167 10.75 5.07 2.52
N LEU A 168 10.32 4.31 3.53
CA LEU A 168 11.14 3.29 4.15
C LEU A 168 10.34 2.00 4.29
N LEU A 169 10.73 0.99 3.52
CA LEU A 169 10.21 -0.36 3.63
C LEU A 169 11.23 -1.25 4.32
N LYS A 170 10.79 -2.01 5.33
CA LYS A 170 11.60 -3.03 6.00
C LYS A 170 11.01 -4.40 5.74
N HIS A 171 11.84 -5.37 5.39
CA HIS A 171 11.35 -6.74 5.24
C HIS A 171 10.95 -7.30 6.62
N ALA A 172 9.75 -7.87 6.71
CA ALA A 172 9.14 -8.29 7.97
C ALA A 172 9.93 -9.40 8.67
N PHE A 173 10.52 -10.32 7.91
CA PHE A 173 11.29 -11.45 8.45
C PHE A 173 12.80 -11.17 8.54
N ASP A 174 13.29 -10.12 7.88
CA ASP A 174 14.70 -9.75 7.89
C ASP A 174 14.86 -8.23 7.86
N SER A 175 14.82 -7.61 9.04
CA SER A 175 14.92 -6.16 9.21
C SER A 175 16.21 -5.53 8.66
N SER A 176 17.16 -6.34 8.21
CA SER A 176 18.41 -5.89 7.60
C SER A 176 18.29 -5.68 6.09
N ILE A 177 17.21 -6.17 5.47
CA ILE A 177 16.79 -5.83 4.10
C ILE A 177 15.85 -4.64 4.18
N GLN A 178 16.25 -3.54 3.55
CA GLN A 178 15.48 -2.30 3.57
C GLN A 178 15.51 -1.65 2.19
N ILE A 179 14.42 -0.99 1.83
CA ILE A 179 14.30 -0.12 0.66
C ILE A 179 14.04 1.28 1.19
N HIS A 180 14.95 2.19 0.90
CA HIS A 180 14.83 3.60 1.27
C HIS A 180 14.72 4.43 0.00
N LEU A 181 13.79 5.38 0.00
CA LEU A 181 13.63 6.37 -1.05
C LEU A 181 13.76 7.75 -0.44
N GLY A 182 14.64 8.55 -1.03
CA GLY A 182 14.77 9.97 -0.73
C GLY A 182 14.70 10.83 -1.99
N TRP A 183 14.63 12.14 -1.78
CA TRP A 183 14.89 13.14 -2.79
C TRP A 183 16.18 13.88 -2.47
N GLU A 184 17.12 13.90 -3.42
CA GLU A 184 18.44 14.50 -3.22
C GLU A 184 18.81 15.52 -4.32
N PRO A 185 19.31 16.71 -3.95
CA PRO A 185 19.35 17.25 -2.57
C PRO A 185 17.93 17.53 -2.02
N ALA A 186 17.75 17.33 -0.71
CA ALA A 186 16.46 17.55 -0.06
C ALA A 186 15.93 18.98 -0.31
N GLY A 187 14.69 19.07 -0.75
CA GLY A 187 13.96 20.30 -1.05
C GLY A 187 14.43 21.06 -2.29
N ASP A 188 15.42 20.53 -3.03
CA ASP A 188 15.91 21.16 -4.25
C ASP A 188 15.01 20.82 -5.45
N PRO A 189 14.41 21.81 -6.15
CA PRO A 189 13.62 21.56 -7.35
C PRO A 189 14.37 20.83 -8.48
N GLN A 190 15.70 20.95 -8.50
CA GLN A 190 16.60 20.29 -9.44
C GLN A 190 17.12 18.95 -8.93
N GLY A 191 16.66 18.49 -7.76
CA GLY A 191 17.01 17.19 -7.19
C GLY A 191 16.45 16.01 -7.98
N ARG A 192 16.55 14.83 -7.39
CA ARG A 192 16.17 13.56 -8.00
C ARG A 192 15.81 12.54 -6.92
N PHE A 193 14.93 11.62 -7.26
CA PHE A 193 14.70 10.44 -6.44
C PHE A 193 15.97 9.62 -6.35
N VAL A 194 16.29 9.14 -5.15
CA VAL A 194 17.39 8.23 -4.87
C VAL A 194 16.81 7.02 -4.15
N LEU A 195 16.86 5.86 -4.81
CA LEU A 195 16.42 4.60 -4.24
C LEU A 195 17.63 3.79 -3.79
N GLU A 196 17.67 3.47 -2.50
CA GLU A 196 18.74 2.73 -1.86
C GLU A 196 18.23 1.40 -1.34
N LYS A 197 18.90 0.31 -1.73
CA LYS A 197 18.61 -1.04 -1.20
C LYS A 197 19.72 -1.49 -0.27
N PHE A 198 19.36 -1.75 0.98
CA PHE A 198 20.27 -2.26 2.01
C PHE A 198 20.14 -3.78 2.14
N LYS A 199 21.25 -4.44 2.52
CA LYS A 199 21.36 -5.88 2.73
C LYS A 199 22.06 -6.21 4.05
N PRO A 200 21.94 -7.46 4.55
CA PRO A 200 22.18 -7.80 5.95
C PRO A 200 23.51 -7.42 6.59
N ALA A 201 24.58 -7.33 5.78
CA ALA A 201 25.92 -7.16 6.30
C ALA A 201 26.33 -5.70 6.52
N ASP A 202 25.65 -4.71 5.91
CA ASP A 202 26.10 -3.31 5.95
C ASP A 202 24.92 -2.33 6.00
N LYS A 203 24.49 -1.96 7.21
CA LYS A 203 23.50 -0.88 7.44
C LYS A 203 24.06 0.52 7.16
N LYS A 204 25.33 0.63 6.78
CA LYS A 204 26.04 1.91 6.57
C LYS A 204 26.29 2.23 5.10
N ARG A 205 26.10 1.26 4.20
CA ARG A 205 26.33 1.45 2.77
C ARG A 205 25.24 0.74 1.96
N PRO A 206 24.49 1.45 1.11
CA PRO A 206 23.53 0.81 0.23
C PRO A 206 24.26 -0.15 -0.70
N HIS A 207 23.68 -1.33 -0.92
CA HIS A 207 24.23 -2.31 -1.86
C HIS A 207 24.00 -1.87 -3.32
N ARG A 208 22.90 -1.16 -3.56
CA ARG A 208 22.55 -0.57 -4.86
C ARG A 208 21.89 0.78 -4.64
N VAL A 209 22.23 1.73 -5.51
CA VAL A 209 21.70 3.09 -5.54
C VAL A 209 21.25 3.36 -6.98
N TYR A 210 20.01 3.75 -7.13
CA TYR A 210 19.45 4.20 -8.41
C TYR A 210 18.96 5.63 -8.23
N SER A 211 19.03 6.44 -9.29
CA SER A 211 18.51 7.81 -9.23
C SER A 211 17.81 8.22 -10.51
N THR A 212 16.67 8.89 -10.38
CA THR A 212 15.85 9.35 -11.51
C THR A 212 15.02 10.58 -11.12
N ARG A 213 14.47 11.27 -12.11
CA ARG A 213 13.39 12.25 -11.91
C ARG A 213 12.00 11.69 -12.28
N SER A 214 11.95 10.49 -12.87
CA SER A 214 10.69 9.86 -13.27
C SER A 214 10.04 9.13 -12.10
N VAL A 215 8.80 9.52 -11.79
CA VAL A 215 7.95 8.82 -10.82
C VAL A 215 7.67 7.39 -11.29
N GLU A 216 7.43 7.19 -12.58
CA GLU A 216 7.15 5.86 -13.14
C GLU A 216 8.34 4.90 -12.96
N GLU A 217 9.56 5.39 -13.19
CA GLU A 217 10.77 4.59 -13.00
C GLU A 217 10.98 4.24 -11.52
N VAL A 218 10.78 5.19 -10.60
CA VAL A 218 10.99 4.91 -9.18
C VAL A 218 9.94 3.95 -8.62
N VAL A 219 8.67 4.05 -9.07
CA VAL A 219 7.63 3.08 -8.73
C VAL A 219 8.01 1.68 -9.21
N ASP A 220 8.42 1.54 -10.49
CA ASP A 220 8.89 0.27 -11.05
C ASP A 220 10.07 -0.31 -10.25
N TRP A 221 11.02 0.54 -9.84
CA TRP A 221 12.15 0.11 -9.03
C TRP A 221 11.74 -0.37 -7.63
N ILE A 222 10.83 0.32 -6.95
CA ILE A 222 10.34 -0.09 -5.64
C ILE A 222 9.65 -1.46 -5.75
N GLU A 223 8.75 -1.61 -6.73
CA GLU A 223 7.99 -2.85 -6.96
C GLU A 223 8.94 -4.03 -7.26
N LYS A 224 9.95 -3.85 -8.11
CA LYS A 224 10.97 -4.87 -8.41
C LYS A 224 11.87 -5.17 -7.21
N ALA A 225 12.23 -4.15 -6.44
CA ALA A 225 13.05 -4.33 -5.24
C ALA A 225 12.33 -5.18 -4.18
N CYS A 226 11.00 -5.03 -4.06
CA CYS A 226 10.14 -5.79 -3.15
C CYS A 226 10.14 -7.31 -3.44
N ILE A 227 10.31 -7.72 -4.70
CA ILE A 227 10.34 -9.13 -5.13
C ILE A 227 11.75 -9.68 -5.39
N GLY A 228 12.79 -8.90 -5.08
CA GLY A 228 14.18 -9.34 -5.23
C GLY A 228 14.71 -9.35 -6.67
N GLU A 229 14.00 -8.72 -7.61
CA GLU A 229 14.46 -8.55 -9.01
C GLU A 229 15.51 -7.43 -9.18
N MET A 230 15.83 -6.72 -8.08
CA MET A 230 16.84 -5.67 -7.98
C MET A 230 17.81 -5.87 -6.82
#